data_AF-A0A945HIV5-F1
#
_entry.id   AF-A0A945HIV5-F1
#
_cell.length_a   1.000
_cell.length_b   1.000
_cell.length_c   1.000
_cell.angle_alpha   90.00
_cell.angle_beta   90.00
_cell.angle_gamma   90.00
#
_symmetry.space_group_name_H-M   'P 1'
#
loop_
_entity.id
_entity.type
_entity.pdbx_description
1 polymer ?
#
loop_
_entity_poly.entity_id
_entity_poly.type
_entity_poly.pdbx_seq_one_letter_code
_entity_poly.pdbx_strand_id
1 'polypeptide(L)'
;MAHLITKPITLKYSSALDKGKLTKVEREIESIELSDTIDRYDKRELIKKIKAKHYRKLNKGRLKEKDVLEKTIHSYRMWFLFLKLGLELEEQGVGLIMRRPAKKPVITHAIKVDRRKYRDWDLDEILTTNFNTWWKTHRHLFNNEITKVLKPNTSVSGEKNHLTTQIDLSMRTEDIMRNILFDVKKAKKSAGRLTKKKLRYRINSSIHKDTIVNRFNCLVLKINNYGSNKEIINSSYIRGGKELITQTLDGNKDYGRLMYGFLSGSGQVFGAKQILLSVCDGYFLKHPTKTYLE
;
A
#
# COMPACT_ATOMS: atom_id res chain seq x y z
N MET A 1 -27.24 12.68 -6.78
CA MET A 1 -25.85 12.18 -6.60
C MET A 1 -25.90 10.81 -5.94
N ALA A 2 -25.18 9.80 -6.44
CA ALA A 2 -25.16 8.49 -5.78
C ALA A 2 -24.34 8.59 -4.49
N HIS A 3 -25.02 8.63 -3.34
CA HIS A 3 -24.36 8.62 -2.03
C HIS A 3 -23.52 7.33 -1.90
N LEU A 4 -22.23 7.47 -1.58
CA LEU A 4 -21.32 6.33 -1.34
C LEU A 4 -21.55 5.66 0.02
N ILE A 5 -22.23 6.36 0.90
CA ILE A 5 -22.44 6.03 2.30
C ILE A 5 -23.92 6.17 2.63
N THR A 6 -24.37 5.45 3.67
CA THR A 6 -25.77 5.43 4.09
C THR A 6 -26.25 6.75 4.68
N LYS A 7 -25.34 7.55 5.27
CA LYS A 7 -25.63 8.86 5.87
C LYS A 7 -24.48 9.84 5.58
N PRO A 8 -24.75 11.13 5.32
CA PRO A 8 -23.70 12.13 5.14
C PRO A 8 -22.94 12.33 6.46
N ILE A 9 -21.62 12.51 6.37
CA ILE A 9 -20.75 12.68 7.54
C ILE A 9 -19.63 13.67 7.23
N THR A 10 -18.97 14.14 8.29
CA THR A 10 -17.75 14.91 8.21
C THR A 10 -16.63 14.15 8.93
N LEU A 11 -15.54 13.91 8.22
CA LEU A 11 -14.36 13.28 8.80
C LEU A 11 -13.59 14.30 9.65
N LYS A 12 -13.33 13.96 10.91
CA LYS A 12 -12.52 14.71 11.89
C LYS A 12 -11.04 14.33 11.82
N TYR A 13 -10.73 13.04 11.63
CA TYR A 13 -9.37 12.51 11.74
C TYR A 13 -8.73 12.19 10.39
N SER A 14 -9.53 11.75 9.41
CA SER A 14 -9.05 11.35 8.09
C SER A 14 -9.13 12.47 7.07
N SER A 15 -8.01 12.78 6.41
CA SER A 15 -7.93 13.82 5.37
C SER A 15 -7.25 13.30 4.10
N ALA A 16 -7.56 13.93 2.97
CA ALA A 16 -6.94 13.59 1.69
C ALA A 16 -5.46 13.97 1.69
N LEU A 17 -4.63 13.10 1.12
CA LEU A 17 -3.19 13.31 1.03
C LEU A 17 -2.86 14.22 -0.14
N ASP A 18 -2.40 15.45 0.15
CA ASP A 18 -1.94 16.35 -0.89
C ASP A 18 -0.77 15.72 -1.69
N LYS A 19 -0.57 16.19 -2.93
CA LYS A 19 0.57 15.79 -3.76
C LYS A 19 1.90 16.05 -3.07
N GLY A 20 1.96 17.09 -2.23
CA GLY A 20 3.20 17.57 -1.64
C GLY A 20 4.12 18.16 -2.70
N LYS A 21 5.31 18.60 -2.29
CA LYS A 21 6.34 19.05 -3.24
C LYS A 21 6.84 17.88 -4.06
N LEU A 22 6.96 18.06 -5.37
CA LEU A 22 7.56 17.09 -6.28
C LEU A 22 8.95 16.66 -5.76
N THR A 23 9.19 15.36 -5.76
CA THR A 23 10.51 14.82 -5.48
C THR A 23 11.53 15.32 -6.49
N LYS A 24 12.82 15.26 -6.15
CA LYS A 24 13.89 15.68 -7.08
C LYS A 24 13.77 14.96 -8.43
N VAL A 25 13.40 13.68 -8.41
CA VAL A 25 13.22 12.85 -9.62
C VAL A 25 11.98 13.26 -10.41
N GLU A 26 10.86 13.52 -9.74
CA GLU A 26 9.64 13.97 -10.42
C GLU A 26 9.84 15.36 -11.05
N ARG A 27 10.55 16.28 -10.39
CA ARG A 27 10.92 17.58 -10.98
C ARG A 27 11.81 17.43 -12.21
N GLU A 28 12.78 16.52 -12.15
CA GLU A 28 13.66 16.21 -13.28
C GLU A 28 12.84 15.67 -14.46
N ILE A 29 11.93 14.73 -14.21
CA ILE A 29 11.02 14.20 -15.24
C ILE A 29 10.10 15.29 -15.81
N GLU A 30 9.46 16.08 -14.95
CA GLU A 30 8.55 17.15 -15.38
C GLU A 30 9.28 18.21 -16.21
N SER A 31 10.52 18.57 -15.83
CA SER A 31 11.34 19.50 -16.62
C SER A 31 11.67 18.97 -18.01
N ILE A 32 11.84 17.65 -18.17
CA ILE A 32 12.05 17.01 -19.47
C ILE A 32 10.76 16.96 -20.27
N GLU A 33 9.63 16.66 -19.62
CA GLU A 33 8.33 16.61 -20.27
C GLU A 33 7.91 17.99 -20.82
N LEU A 34 8.18 19.06 -20.06
CA LEU A 34 7.93 20.46 -20.42
C LEU A 34 8.95 21.05 -21.42
N SER A 35 10.07 20.38 -21.69
CA SER A 35 11.11 20.92 -22.58
C SER A 35 10.68 20.87 -24.04
N ASP A 36 10.46 22.00 -24.70
CA ASP A 36 10.08 22.04 -26.12
C ASP A 36 11.23 21.70 -27.09
N THR A 37 12.46 21.71 -26.60
CA THR A 37 13.69 21.46 -27.37
C THR A 37 14.03 19.98 -27.55
N ILE A 38 13.43 19.08 -26.76
CA ILE A 38 13.73 17.65 -26.78
C ILE A 38 12.62 16.94 -27.55
N ASP A 39 12.99 16.11 -28.52
CA ASP A 39 12.02 15.31 -29.26
C ASP A 39 11.32 14.27 -28.35
N ARG A 40 10.15 13.79 -28.79
CA ARG A 40 9.34 12.83 -28.04
C ARG A 40 10.08 11.51 -27.75
N TYR A 41 10.91 11.03 -28.67
CA TYR A 41 11.68 9.80 -28.50
C TYR A 41 12.78 9.98 -27.45
N ASP A 42 13.56 11.06 -27.55
CA ASP A 42 14.62 11.39 -26.60
C ASP A 42 14.08 11.64 -25.20
N LYS A 43 12.93 12.34 -25.07
CA LYS A 43 12.22 12.48 -23.79
C LYS A 43 11.96 11.12 -23.15
N ARG A 44 11.42 10.16 -23.92
CA ARG A 44 11.10 8.81 -23.41
C ARG A 44 12.35 8.08 -22.93
N GLU A 45 13.44 8.12 -23.70
CA GLU A 45 14.70 7.45 -23.32
C GLU A 45 15.36 8.10 -22.09
N LEU A 46 15.34 9.44 -21.98
CA LEU A 46 15.86 10.16 -20.80
C LEU A 46 15.07 9.80 -19.54
N ILE A 47 13.74 9.86 -19.60
CA ILE A 47 12.84 9.52 -18.49
C ILE A 47 13.07 8.06 -18.05
N LYS A 48 13.23 7.14 -19.01
CA LYS A 48 13.51 5.72 -18.74
C LYS A 48 14.85 5.55 -18.02
N LYS A 49 15.91 6.25 -18.44
CA LYS A 49 17.23 6.23 -17.76
C LYS A 49 17.14 6.76 -16.33
N ILE A 50 16.45 7.88 -16.12
CA ILE A 50 16.24 8.48 -14.80
C ILE A 50 15.47 7.51 -13.89
N LYS A 51 14.34 6.96 -14.37
CA LYS A 51 13.55 5.97 -13.65
C LYS A 51 14.40 4.75 -13.29
N ALA A 52 15.19 4.20 -14.22
CA ALA A 52 16.08 3.07 -13.96
C ALA A 52 17.12 3.36 -12.87
N LYS A 53 17.76 4.54 -12.90
CA LYS A 53 18.70 4.98 -11.86
C LYS A 53 18.02 5.12 -10.50
N HIS A 54 16.78 5.62 -10.47
CA HIS A 54 16.00 5.74 -9.25
C HIS A 54 15.59 4.38 -8.69
N TYR A 55 15.12 3.45 -9.53
CA TYR A 55 14.76 2.09 -9.12
C TYR A 55 15.91 1.34 -8.45
N ARG A 56 17.16 1.51 -8.95
CA ARG A 56 18.35 0.93 -8.32
C ARG A 56 18.59 1.43 -6.88
N LYS A 57 18.14 2.64 -6.54
CA LYS A 57 18.29 3.24 -5.20
C LYS A 57 17.09 2.96 -4.28
N LEU A 58 15.92 2.58 -4.82
CA LEU A 58 14.67 2.40 -4.07
C LEU A 58 14.77 1.35 -2.96
N ASN A 59 15.58 0.30 -3.17
CA ASN A 59 15.75 -0.80 -2.22
C ASN A 59 16.65 -0.46 -1.02
N LYS A 60 17.35 0.68 -1.02
CA LYS A 60 18.29 1.04 0.05
C LYS A 60 17.60 1.18 1.42
N GLY A 61 16.31 1.51 1.48
CA GLY A 61 15.54 1.61 2.72
C GLY A 61 14.82 0.33 3.15
N ARG A 62 14.85 -0.73 2.33
CA ARG A 62 14.17 -2.01 2.65
C ARG A 62 14.92 -2.82 3.70
N LEU A 63 16.24 -2.68 3.72
CA LEU A 63 17.16 -3.25 4.68
C LEU A 63 17.60 -2.13 5.61
N LYS A 64 17.22 -2.21 6.88
CA LYS A 64 17.80 -1.35 7.91
C LYS A 64 18.19 -2.24 9.09
N GLU A 65 19.49 -2.30 9.34
CA GLU A 65 20.13 -3.19 10.33
C GLU A 65 19.84 -4.67 10.04
N LYS A 66 19.01 -5.32 10.87
CA LYS A 66 18.68 -6.75 10.80
C LYS A 66 17.27 -7.05 10.28
N ASP A 67 16.53 -5.98 9.95
CA ASP A 67 15.11 -6.06 9.60
C ASP A 67 14.87 -5.77 8.12
N VAL A 68 14.05 -6.63 7.50
CA VAL A 68 13.54 -6.44 6.15
C VAL A 68 12.04 -6.25 6.15
N LEU A 69 11.62 -5.13 5.56
CA LEU A 69 10.22 -4.95 5.20
C LEU A 69 9.88 -5.78 3.94
N GLU A 70 8.76 -6.48 3.99
CA GLU A 70 8.26 -7.22 2.81
C GLU A 70 7.87 -6.26 1.68
N LYS A 71 7.24 -5.13 2.03
CA LYS A 71 6.80 -4.08 1.11
C LYS A 71 7.39 -2.72 1.47
N THR A 72 7.11 -1.71 0.65
CA THR A 72 7.57 -0.34 0.91
C THR A 72 6.88 0.24 2.15
N ILE A 73 7.57 1.12 2.87
CA ILE A 73 6.99 1.87 3.99
C ILE A 73 5.69 2.59 3.60
N HIS A 74 5.59 3.02 2.34
CA HIS A 74 4.39 3.63 1.78
C HIS A 74 3.17 2.70 1.84
N SER A 75 3.33 1.40 1.56
CA SER A 75 2.21 0.46 1.63
C SER A 75 1.67 0.33 3.05
N TYR A 76 2.54 0.26 4.07
CA TYR A 76 2.13 0.22 5.47
C TYR A 76 1.51 1.54 5.92
N ARG A 77 2.02 2.68 5.45
CA ARG A 77 1.38 3.99 5.67
C ARG A 77 -0.03 4.05 5.11
N MET A 78 -0.25 3.53 3.91
CA MET A 78 -1.59 3.46 3.34
C MET A 78 -2.49 2.52 4.14
N TRP A 79 -1.96 1.39 4.62
CA TRP A 79 -2.73 0.50 5.50
C TRP A 79 -3.20 1.22 6.76
N PHE A 80 -2.30 1.92 7.45
CA PHE A 80 -2.62 2.75 8.61
C PHE A 80 -3.72 3.77 8.31
N LEU A 81 -3.62 4.47 7.18
CA LEU A 81 -4.61 5.49 6.80
C LEU A 81 -6.00 4.90 6.47
N PHE A 82 -6.05 3.77 5.77
CA PHE A 82 -7.31 3.08 5.53
C PHE A 82 -7.92 2.53 6.82
N LEU A 83 -7.09 2.06 7.76
CA LEU A 83 -7.57 1.58 9.06
C LEU A 83 -8.12 2.73 9.90
N LYS A 84 -7.41 3.87 9.94
CA LYS A 84 -7.85 5.09 10.59
C LYS A 84 -9.21 5.56 10.07
N LEU A 85 -9.38 5.56 8.74
CA LEU A 85 -10.66 5.85 8.10
C LEU A 85 -11.74 4.83 8.49
N GLY A 86 -11.41 3.53 8.55
CA GLY A 86 -12.34 2.48 8.95
C GLY A 86 -12.86 2.66 10.38
N LEU A 87 -11.97 2.96 11.33
CA LEU A 87 -12.33 3.22 12.73
C LEU A 87 -13.24 4.44 12.88
N GLU A 88 -12.92 5.52 12.16
CA GLU A 88 -13.72 6.75 12.18
C GLU A 88 -15.13 6.54 11.60
N LEU A 89 -15.24 5.74 10.54
CA LEU A 89 -16.52 5.39 9.93
C LEU A 89 -17.34 4.41 10.79
N GLU A 90 -16.66 3.54 11.55
CA GLU A 90 -17.27 2.64 12.54
C GLU A 90 -17.86 3.43 13.71
N GLU A 91 -17.12 4.41 14.26
CA GLU A 91 -17.60 5.28 15.36
C GLU A 91 -18.88 6.04 14.97
N GLN A 92 -19.01 6.39 13.69
CA GLN A 92 -20.16 7.12 13.14
C GLN A 92 -21.29 6.19 12.65
N GLY A 93 -21.12 4.86 12.75
CA GLY A 93 -22.15 3.88 12.37
C GLY A 93 -22.51 3.88 10.88
N VAL A 94 -21.54 4.15 10.01
CA VAL A 94 -21.78 4.32 8.57
C VAL A 94 -21.67 3.00 7.81
N GLY A 95 -22.63 2.76 6.91
CA GLY A 95 -22.58 1.69 5.93
C GLY A 95 -22.03 2.16 4.60
N LEU A 96 -21.22 1.32 3.96
CA LEU A 96 -20.63 1.58 2.65
C LEU A 96 -21.47 0.93 1.54
N ILE A 97 -21.82 1.72 0.52
CA ILE A 97 -22.60 1.24 -0.62
C ILE A 97 -21.64 0.72 -1.71
N MET A 98 -21.62 -0.60 -1.89
CA MET A 98 -20.69 -1.28 -2.79
C MET A 98 -21.12 -1.16 -4.24
N ARG A 99 -22.37 -1.53 -4.54
CA ARG A 99 -22.93 -1.52 -5.90
C ARG A 99 -24.43 -1.23 -5.87
N ARG A 100 -24.90 -0.43 -6.83
CA ARG A 100 -26.32 -0.37 -7.23
C ARG A 100 -26.45 -0.99 -8.62
N PRO A 101 -26.62 -2.31 -8.72
CA PRO A 101 -26.96 -2.93 -10.00
C PRO A 101 -28.37 -2.48 -10.44
N ALA A 102 -28.57 -2.27 -11.74
CA ALA A 102 -29.85 -1.77 -12.28
C ALA A 102 -31.06 -2.70 -12.03
N LYS A 103 -30.81 -3.99 -11.73
CA LYS A 103 -31.82 -5.04 -11.58
C LYS A 103 -31.68 -5.89 -10.29
N LYS A 104 -30.83 -5.49 -9.33
CA LYS A 104 -30.53 -6.27 -8.12
C LYS A 104 -30.53 -5.35 -6.87
N PRO A 105 -30.70 -5.89 -5.65
CA PRO A 105 -30.68 -5.09 -4.44
C PRO A 105 -29.34 -4.38 -4.24
N VAL A 106 -29.40 -3.20 -3.60
CA VAL A 106 -28.22 -2.42 -3.26
C VAL A 106 -27.41 -3.15 -2.19
N ILE A 107 -26.17 -3.50 -2.52
CA ILE A 107 -25.28 -4.20 -1.57
C ILE A 107 -24.63 -3.15 -0.68
N THR A 108 -24.96 -3.20 0.61
CA THR A 108 -24.44 -2.30 1.65
C THR A 108 -23.71 -3.12 2.69
N HIS A 109 -22.51 -2.69 3.06
CA HIS A 109 -21.72 -3.33 4.13
C HIS A 109 -21.58 -2.37 5.31
N ALA A 110 -21.93 -2.81 6.51
CA ALA A 110 -21.60 -2.08 7.73
C ALA A 110 -20.07 -2.08 7.93
N ILE A 111 -19.50 -0.92 8.22
CA ILE A 111 -18.06 -0.81 8.47
C ILE A 111 -17.82 -1.21 9.92
N LYS A 112 -17.07 -2.31 10.11
CA LYS A 112 -16.71 -2.82 11.43
C LYS A 112 -15.29 -3.36 11.38
N VAL A 113 -14.39 -2.81 12.20
CA VAL A 113 -13.01 -3.26 12.26
C VAL A 113 -12.89 -4.51 13.14
N ASP A 114 -12.27 -5.57 12.62
CA ASP A 114 -11.98 -6.78 13.38
C ASP A 114 -10.84 -6.51 14.38
N ARG A 115 -11.21 -6.14 15.60
CA ARG A 115 -10.27 -5.90 16.71
C ARG A 115 -9.40 -7.10 17.03
N ARG A 116 -9.83 -8.33 16.70
CA ARG A 116 -9.00 -9.54 16.93
C ARG A 116 -7.80 -9.58 16.00
N LYS A 117 -7.92 -9.02 14.79
CA LYS A 117 -6.83 -8.94 13.82
C LYS A 117 -5.83 -7.84 14.15
N TYR A 118 -6.26 -6.80 14.86
CA TYR A 118 -5.48 -5.61 15.17
C TYR A 118 -5.06 -5.49 16.65
N ARG A 119 -4.99 -6.62 17.37
CA ARG A 119 -4.67 -6.61 18.82
C ARG A 119 -3.34 -5.94 19.14
N ASP A 120 -2.34 -6.10 18.27
CA ASP A 120 -1.00 -5.59 18.49
C ASP A 120 -0.81 -4.16 17.95
N TRP A 121 -1.86 -3.51 17.42
CA TRP A 121 -1.76 -2.22 16.72
C TRP A 121 -2.13 -1.00 17.57
N ASP A 122 -2.61 -1.20 18.80
CA ASP A 122 -3.07 -0.13 19.69
C ASP A 122 -4.10 0.79 18.99
N LEU A 123 -5.27 0.23 18.65
CA LEU A 123 -6.31 0.88 17.83
C LEU A 123 -6.71 2.28 18.33
N ASP A 124 -6.68 2.52 19.63
CA ASP A 124 -7.04 3.80 20.24
C ASP A 124 -5.98 4.89 19.92
N GLU A 125 -4.71 4.50 19.77
CA GLU A 125 -3.61 5.39 19.37
C GLU A 125 -3.74 5.80 17.88
N ILE A 126 -4.32 4.96 17.02
CA ILE A 126 -4.37 5.19 15.56
C ILE A 126 -5.21 6.40 15.19
N LEU A 127 -6.34 6.60 15.88
CA LEU A 127 -7.25 7.73 15.61
C LEU A 127 -6.59 9.07 15.90
N THR A 128 -5.79 9.15 16.96
CA THR A 128 -5.19 10.40 17.45
C THR A 128 -3.80 10.66 16.87
N THR A 129 -2.99 9.62 16.67
CA THR A 129 -1.60 9.77 16.23
C THR A 129 -1.42 9.80 14.72
N ASN A 130 -0.22 10.20 14.30
CA ASN A 130 0.22 10.12 12.91
C ASN A 130 1.04 8.84 12.68
N PHE A 131 1.06 8.38 11.43
CA PHE A 131 1.79 7.16 11.05
C PHE A 131 3.27 7.19 11.47
N ASN A 132 3.95 8.33 11.38
CA ASN A 132 5.39 8.39 11.66
C ASN A 132 5.71 8.17 13.15
N THR A 133 4.81 8.59 14.05
CA THR A 133 4.96 8.42 15.50
C THR A 133 4.65 6.97 15.86
N TRP A 134 3.49 6.49 15.44
CA TRP A 134 3.05 5.10 15.63
C TRP A 134 4.05 4.09 15.05
N TRP A 135 4.64 4.37 13.88
CA TRP A 135 5.60 3.49 13.23
C TRP A 135 6.88 3.26 14.05
N LYS A 136 7.30 4.22 14.89
CA LYS A 136 8.53 4.06 15.68
C LYS A 136 8.42 2.92 16.69
N THR A 137 7.26 2.79 17.33
CA THR A 137 6.98 1.76 18.33
C THR A 137 6.52 0.45 17.68
N HIS A 138 5.74 0.53 16.59
CA HIS A 138 5.07 -0.63 15.98
C HIS A 138 5.80 -1.25 14.77
N ARG A 139 6.98 -0.75 14.39
CA ARG A 139 7.74 -1.25 13.23
C ARG A 139 7.98 -2.77 13.28
N HIS A 140 8.21 -3.30 14.48
CA HIS A 140 8.53 -4.71 14.71
C HIS A 140 7.43 -5.67 14.22
N LEU A 141 6.17 -5.21 14.14
CA LEU A 141 5.04 -6.01 13.64
C LEU A 141 5.15 -6.37 12.15
N PHE A 142 5.92 -5.60 11.38
CA PHE A 142 6.02 -5.71 9.93
C PHE A 142 7.38 -6.19 9.43
N ASN A 143 8.35 -6.33 10.35
CA ASN A 143 9.70 -6.70 10.00
C ASN A 143 9.86 -8.22 9.99
N ASN A 144 10.64 -8.69 9.02
CA ASN A 144 11.27 -10.00 9.11
C ASN A 144 12.66 -9.82 9.69
N GLU A 145 12.91 -10.40 10.87
CA GLU A 145 14.27 -10.64 11.33
C GLU A 145 14.97 -11.55 10.32
N ILE A 146 16.08 -11.08 9.75
CA ILE A 146 16.90 -11.83 8.79
C ILE A 146 17.94 -12.68 9.55
N THR A 147 18.52 -12.11 10.60
CA THR A 147 19.61 -12.71 11.36
C THR A 147 19.39 -12.49 12.86
N LYS A 148 19.44 -13.58 13.60
CA LYS A 148 19.46 -13.59 15.07
C LYS A 148 20.83 -14.07 15.53
N VAL A 149 21.52 -13.28 16.35
CA VAL A 149 22.77 -13.73 16.98
C VAL A 149 22.39 -14.55 18.21
N LEU A 150 22.75 -15.82 18.21
CA LEU A 150 22.53 -16.73 19.33
C LEU A 150 23.57 -16.45 20.42
N LYS A 151 23.11 -16.35 21.67
CA LYS A 151 24.01 -16.30 22.83
C LYS A 151 24.40 -17.72 23.23
N PRO A 152 25.57 -17.93 23.90
CA PRO A 152 25.89 -19.20 24.53
C PRO A 152 24.70 -19.64 25.39
N ASN A 153 24.23 -20.88 25.23
CA ASN A 153 23.05 -21.47 25.90
C ASN A 153 21.66 -21.11 25.36
N THR A 154 21.54 -20.55 24.15
CA THR A 154 20.22 -20.38 23.50
C THR A 154 19.87 -21.59 22.63
N SER A 155 18.65 -22.11 22.77
CA SER A 155 18.17 -23.24 21.97
C SER A 155 18.16 -22.89 20.48
N VAL A 156 18.75 -23.77 19.68
CA VAL A 156 18.75 -23.67 18.22
C VAL A 156 17.33 -23.90 17.71
N SER A 157 16.90 -23.11 16.71
CA SER A 157 15.59 -23.30 16.12
C SER A 157 15.54 -24.58 15.28
N GLY A 158 14.56 -25.44 15.55
CA GLY A 158 14.28 -26.63 14.73
C GLY A 158 13.46 -26.35 13.46
N GLU A 159 13.16 -25.08 13.15
CA GLU A 159 12.38 -24.75 11.97
C GLU A 159 13.20 -24.92 10.68
N LYS A 160 12.61 -25.58 9.67
CA LYS A 160 13.23 -25.77 8.33
C LYS A 160 13.60 -24.46 7.60
N ASN A 161 13.06 -23.32 8.05
CA ASN A 161 13.32 -22.01 7.47
C ASN A 161 14.52 -21.30 8.11
N HIS A 162 15.10 -21.85 9.18
CA HIS A 162 16.26 -21.30 9.85
C HIS A 162 17.51 -22.13 9.53
N LEU A 163 18.61 -21.43 9.23
CA LEU A 163 19.94 -22.00 9.11
C LEU A 163 20.77 -21.45 10.27
N THR A 164 21.38 -22.35 11.04
CA THR A 164 22.30 -21.98 12.11
C THR A 164 23.71 -22.40 11.70
N THR A 165 24.63 -21.45 11.66
CA THR A 165 26.03 -21.67 11.27
C THR A 165 26.93 -21.01 12.30
N GLN A 166 27.97 -21.73 12.73
CA GLN A 166 29.04 -21.16 13.53
C GLN A 166 30.07 -20.50 12.60
N ILE A 167 30.43 -19.25 12.89
CA ILE A 167 31.35 -18.46 12.06
C ILE A 167 32.63 -18.22 12.86
N ASP A 168 33.78 -18.61 12.30
CA ASP A 168 35.08 -18.23 12.83
C ASP A 168 35.41 -16.79 12.42
N LEU A 169 35.58 -15.92 13.42
CA LEU A 169 35.83 -14.48 13.24
C LEU A 169 37.29 -14.15 12.91
N SER A 170 38.21 -15.11 13.03
CA SER A 170 39.62 -14.92 12.69
C SER A 170 39.88 -14.86 11.18
N MET A 171 38.91 -15.31 10.38
CA MET A 171 39.02 -15.42 8.93
C MET A 171 38.68 -14.12 8.19
N ARG A 172 39.14 -13.99 6.94
CA ARG A 172 38.81 -12.83 6.08
C ARG A 172 37.30 -12.75 5.82
N THR A 173 36.75 -11.54 5.93
CA THR A 173 35.31 -11.26 5.76
C THR A 173 34.78 -11.75 4.41
N GLU A 174 35.54 -11.62 3.32
CA GLU A 174 35.13 -12.08 1.99
C GLU A 174 34.94 -13.59 1.93
N ASP A 175 35.83 -14.34 2.57
CA ASP A 175 35.79 -15.80 2.60
C ASP A 175 34.63 -16.30 3.49
N ILE A 176 34.40 -15.63 4.63
CA ILE A 176 33.22 -15.84 5.48
C ILE A 176 31.93 -15.61 4.67
N MET A 177 31.82 -14.48 3.97
CA MET A 177 30.63 -14.14 3.17
C MET A 177 30.37 -15.13 2.04
N ARG A 178 31.42 -15.62 1.35
CA ARG A 178 31.30 -16.64 0.29
C ARG A 178 30.76 -17.95 0.85
N ASN A 179 31.30 -18.41 1.98
CA ASN A 179 30.86 -19.65 2.62
C ASN A 179 29.42 -19.55 3.12
N ILE A 180 29.06 -18.45 3.82
CA ILE A 180 27.68 -18.20 4.25
C ILE A 180 26.73 -18.21 3.04
N LEU A 181 27.11 -17.57 1.93
CA LEU A 181 26.28 -17.55 0.72
C LEU A 181 26.10 -18.96 0.13
N PHE A 182 27.16 -19.76 0.13
CA PHE A 182 27.13 -21.15 -0.33
C PHE A 182 26.19 -22.00 0.54
N ASP A 183 26.33 -21.92 1.86
CA ASP A 183 25.52 -22.68 2.82
C ASP A 183 24.05 -22.28 2.73
N VAL A 184 23.75 -20.99 2.65
CA VAL A 184 22.37 -20.50 2.45
C VAL A 184 21.79 -21.03 1.14
N LYS A 185 22.55 -21.06 0.04
CA LYS A 185 22.09 -21.62 -1.24
C LYS A 185 21.83 -23.12 -1.13
N LYS A 186 22.72 -23.87 -0.48
CA LYS A 186 22.60 -25.31 -0.27
C LYS A 186 21.39 -25.63 0.61
N ALA A 187 21.24 -24.98 1.76
CA ALA A 187 20.11 -25.14 2.66
C ALA A 187 18.77 -24.85 1.98
N LYS A 188 18.68 -23.77 1.17
CA LYS A 188 17.47 -23.46 0.38
C LYS A 188 17.11 -24.54 -0.63
N LYS A 189 18.11 -25.18 -1.27
CA LYS A 189 17.88 -26.29 -2.19
C LYS A 189 17.38 -27.53 -1.44
N SER A 190 17.99 -27.86 -0.32
CA SER A 190 17.65 -29.03 0.50
C SER A 190 16.30 -28.90 1.21
N ALA A 191 15.88 -27.68 1.57
CA ALA A 191 14.61 -27.43 2.26
C ALA A 191 13.36 -27.57 1.37
N GLY A 192 13.52 -27.75 0.05
CA GLY A 192 12.40 -27.86 -0.89
C GLY A 192 11.51 -26.60 -0.91
N ARG A 193 10.18 -26.77 -0.91
CA ARG A 193 9.24 -25.63 -0.87
C ARG A 193 9.17 -25.07 0.55
N LEU A 194 10.07 -24.11 0.84
CA LEU A 194 10.06 -23.35 2.09
C LEU A 194 8.65 -22.83 2.41
N THR A 195 8.20 -23.03 3.64
CA THR A 195 6.92 -22.47 4.08
C THR A 195 7.03 -20.94 4.03
N LYS A 196 6.07 -20.27 3.39
CA LYS A 196 6.04 -18.80 3.41
C LYS A 196 5.99 -18.36 4.87
N LYS A 197 6.98 -17.56 5.30
CA LYS A 197 6.99 -16.95 6.64
C LYS A 197 5.62 -16.31 6.87
N LYS A 198 4.90 -16.77 7.89
CA LYS A 198 3.57 -16.25 8.26
C LYS A 198 3.75 -14.91 8.94
N LEU A 199 4.05 -13.87 8.17
CA LEU A 199 3.92 -12.50 8.67
C LEU A 199 2.46 -12.30 9.11
N ARG A 200 2.26 -11.82 10.35
CA ARG A 200 0.92 -11.49 10.87
C ARG A 200 0.25 -10.45 9.98
N TYR A 201 1.00 -9.42 9.59
CA TYR A 201 0.53 -8.30 8.76
C TYR A 201 1.15 -8.33 7.36
N ARG A 202 0.78 -9.35 6.60
CA ARG A 202 1.22 -9.53 5.21
C ARG A 202 0.32 -8.79 4.23
N ILE A 203 0.94 -8.18 3.21
CA ILE A 203 0.20 -7.50 2.13
C ILE A 203 0.00 -8.48 0.97
N ASN A 204 -1.26 -8.80 0.66
CA ASN A 204 -1.64 -9.87 -0.27
C ASN A 204 -1.57 -9.47 -1.77
N SER A 205 -1.22 -8.23 -2.08
CA SER A 205 -1.18 -7.72 -3.46
C SER A 205 -0.09 -6.66 -3.66
N SER A 206 0.08 -6.22 -4.90
CA SER A 206 0.93 -5.08 -5.26
C SER A 206 0.13 -4.13 -6.12
N ILE A 207 0.05 -2.87 -5.71
CA ILE A 207 -0.58 -1.80 -6.46
C ILE A 207 0.39 -0.63 -6.49
N HIS A 208 0.42 0.09 -7.61
CA HIS A 208 1.28 1.27 -7.75
C HIS A 208 0.96 2.29 -6.65
N LYS A 209 2.02 2.90 -6.10
CA LYS A 209 1.95 3.86 -4.97
C LYS A 209 0.85 4.91 -5.20
N ASP A 210 0.89 5.56 -6.35
CA ASP A 210 -0.03 6.67 -6.65
C ASP A 210 -1.46 6.19 -6.85
N THR A 211 -1.66 5.00 -7.40
CA THR A 211 -3.00 4.42 -7.55
C THR A 211 -3.63 4.17 -6.19
N ILE A 212 -2.87 3.65 -5.21
CA ILE A 212 -3.39 3.44 -3.84
C ILE A 212 -3.77 4.79 -3.21
N VAL A 213 -2.92 5.81 -3.37
CA VAL A 213 -3.19 7.15 -2.81
C VAL A 213 -4.40 7.79 -3.48
N ASN A 214 -4.51 7.72 -4.81
CA ASN A 214 -5.66 8.26 -5.54
C ASN A 214 -6.95 7.57 -5.11
N ARG A 215 -6.94 6.24 -4.92
CA ARG A 215 -8.09 5.50 -4.39
C ARG A 215 -8.52 6.00 -3.02
N PHE A 216 -7.57 6.15 -2.09
CA PHE A 216 -7.83 6.69 -0.77
C PHE A 216 -8.39 8.13 -0.82
N ASN A 217 -7.72 9.02 -1.58
CA ASN A 217 -8.13 10.42 -1.71
C ASN A 217 -9.51 10.55 -2.35
N CYS A 218 -9.80 9.82 -3.43
CA CYS A 218 -11.12 9.83 -4.05
C CYS A 218 -12.21 9.39 -3.07
N LEU A 219 -11.93 8.39 -2.22
CA LEU A 219 -12.87 7.93 -1.20
C LEU A 219 -13.13 9.01 -0.14
N VAL A 220 -12.07 9.57 0.44
CA VAL A 220 -12.16 10.63 1.46
C VAL A 220 -12.87 11.88 0.93
N LEU A 221 -12.48 12.36 -0.26
CA LEU A 221 -13.06 13.55 -0.87
C LEU A 221 -14.54 13.35 -1.22
N LYS A 222 -14.94 12.14 -1.62
CA LYS A 222 -16.35 11.84 -1.87
C LYS A 222 -17.17 11.67 -0.61
N ILE A 223 -16.60 11.13 0.47
CA ILE A 223 -17.27 11.06 1.77
C ILE A 223 -17.52 12.47 2.31
N ASN A 224 -16.52 13.37 2.20
CA ASN A 224 -16.62 14.76 2.64
C ASN A 224 -17.39 15.69 1.68
N ASN A 225 -18.05 15.17 0.64
CA ASN A 225 -18.78 15.97 -0.35
C ASN A 225 -17.97 17.14 -0.96
N TYR A 226 -16.66 16.97 -1.18
CA TYR A 226 -15.76 18.03 -1.67
C TYR A 226 -16.21 18.66 -2.99
N GLY A 227 -16.89 17.90 -3.85
CA GLY A 227 -17.43 18.40 -5.11
C GLY A 227 -17.77 17.32 -6.14
N SER A 228 -17.98 17.79 -7.38
CA SER A 228 -18.20 16.98 -8.57
C SER A 228 -17.01 16.07 -8.88
N ASN A 229 -17.24 15.05 -9.72
CA ASN A 229 -16.14 14.15 -10.13
C ASN A 229 -15.02 14.91 -10.87
N LYS A 230 -15.39 15.95 -11.62
CA LYS A 230 -14.47 16.82 -12.35
C LYS A 230 -13.56 17.59 -11.40
N GLU A 231 -14.11 18.19 -10.35
CA GLU A 231 -13.34 18.94 -9.36
C GLU A 231 -12.37 18.04 -8.59
N ILE A 232 -12.83 16.86 -8.17
CA ILE A 232 -11.98 15.92 -7.44
C ILE A 232 -10.82 15.44 -8.31
N ILE A 233 -11.07 15.02 -9.55
CA ILE A 233 -10.02 14.50 -10.44
C ILE A 233 -8.99 15.58 -10.81
N ASN A 234 -9.43 16.84 -10.96
CA ASN A 234 -8.55 17.95 -11.29
C ASN A 234 -7.87 18.58 -10.06
N SER A 235 -8.21 18.15 -8.84
CA SER A 235 -7.64 18.69 -7.60
C SER A 235 -6.14 18.40 -7.45
N SER A 236 -5.48 19.12 -6.54
CA SER A 236 -4.09 18.84 -6.15
C SER A 236 -3.92 17.46 -5.51
N TYR A 237 -4.98 16.84 -5.01
CA TYR A 237 -4.92 15.55 -4.32
C TYR A 237 -4.70 14.35 -5.26
N ILE A 238 -5.08 14.44 -6.54
CA ILE A 238 -5.07 13.28 -7.47
C ILE A 238 -3.83 13.30 -8.38
N ARG A 239 -2.98 12.28 -8.26
CA ARG A 239 -1.72 12.10 -9.01
C ARG A 239 -1.97 11.52 -10.40
N GLY A 240 -1.45 12.16 -11.45
CA GLY A 240 -1.63 11.72 -12.85
C GLY A 240 -3.09 11.67 -13.32
N GLY A 241 -4.02 12.31 -12.61
CA GLY A 241 -5.46 12.17 -12.86
C GLY A 241 -5.90 12.64 -14.25
N LYS A 242 -5.25 13.67 -14.81
CA LYS A 242 -5.59 14.27 -16.09
C LYS A 242 -5.27 13.38 -17.30
N GLU A 243 -4.17 12.63 -17.22
CA GLU A 243 -3.70 11.72 -18.28
C GLU A 243 -4.54 10.44 -18.39
N LEU A 244 -5.27 10.11 -17.33
CA LEU A 244 -6.11 8.90 -17.24
C LEU A 244 -7.57 9.16 -17.65
N ILE A 245 -7.92 10.39 -18.03
CA ILE A 245 -9.29 10.75 -18.43
C ILE A 245 -9.55 10.18 -19.83
N THR A 246 -10.47 9.24 -19.90
CA THR A 246 -10.99 8.72 -21.17
C THR A 246 -11.99 9.70 -21.79
N GLN A 247 -12.18 9.61 -23.11
CA GLN A 247 -13.24 10.33 -23.81
C GLN A 247 -14.47 9.43 -23.98
N THR A 248 -15.66 10.02 -23.98
CA THR A 248 -16.91 9.36 -24.41
C THR A 248 -16.93 9.22 -25.92
N LEU A 249 -17.92 8.49 -26.45
CA LEU A 249 -18.15 8.36 -27.89
C LEU A 249 -18.32 9.74 -28.57
N ASP A 250 -18.88 10.71 -27.85
CA ASP A 250 -19.08 12.09 -28.31
C ASP A 250 -17.83 12.98 -28.15
N GLY A 251 -16.67 12.42 -27.79
CA GLY A 251 -15.42 13.15 -27.59
C GLY A 251 -15.31 13.91 -26.26
N ASN A 252 -16.33 13.86 -25.40
CA ASN A 252 -16.33 14.55 -24.11
C ASN A 252 -15.50 13.81 -23.05
N LYS A 253 -14.88 14.56 -22.11
CA LYS A 253 -14.08 13.99 -21.01
C LYS A 253 -14.95 13.21 -20.03
N ASP A 254 -14.68 11.91 -19.87
CA ASP A 254 -15.39 11.01 -18.95
C ASP A 254 -14.70 10.92 -17.57
N TYR A 255 -15.10 11.83 -16.69
CA TYR A 255 -14.70 11.83 -15.28
C TYR A 255 -15.39 10.73 -14.47
N GLY A 256 -16.55 10.24 -14.91
CA GLY A 256 -17.36 9.26 -14.19
C GLY A 256 -16.70 7.88 -14.19
N ARG A 257 -16.21 7.44 -15.36
CA ARG A 257 -15.54 6.15 -15.52
C ARG A 257 -14.25 6.06 -14.71
N LEU A 258 -13.43 7.12 -14.72
CA LEU A 258 -12.20 7.16 -13.92
C LEU A 258 -12.49 7.13 -12.42
N MET A 259 -13.49 7.91 -11.96
CA MET A 259 -13.94 7.90 -10.57
C MET A 259 -14.46 6.52 -10.14
N TYR A 260 -15.25 5.86 -11.00
CA TYR A 260 -15.72 4.50 -10.77
C TYR A 260 -14.55 3.51 -10.63
N GLY A 261 -13.54 3.60 -11.49
CA GLY A 261 -12.34 2.75 -11.43
C GLY A 261 -11.53 2.94 -10.15
N PHE A 262 -11.47 4.15 -9.58
CA PHE A 262 -10.84 4.37 -8.29
C PHE A 262 -11.67 3.83 -7.12
N LEU A 263 -12.98 4.08 -7.09
CA LEU A 263 -13.83 3.73 -5.95
C LEU A 263 -14.23 2.25 -5.91
N SER A 264 -14.71 1.73 -7.04
CA SER A 264 -15.27 0.38 -7.15
C SER A 264 -14.26 -0.63 -7.72
N GLY A 265 -13.20 -0.15 -8.37
CA GLY A 265 -12.18 -1.02 -8.96
C GLY A 265 -12.66 -1.72 -10.23
N SER A 266 -11.96 -2.80 -10.58
CA SER A 266 -12.34 -3.74 -11.62
C SER A 266 -12.53 -5.13 -11.02
N GLY A 267 -13.14 -6.07 -11.75
CA GLY A 267 -13.32 -7.45 -11.26
C GLY A 267 -12.02 -8.13 -10.80
N GLN A 268 -10.86 -7.67 -11.30
CA GLN A 268 -9.55 -8.18 -10.90
C GLN A 268 -8.81 -7.33 -9.86
N VAL A 269 -9.12 -6.03 -9.73
CA VAL A 269 -8.38 -5.09 -8.89
C VAL A 269 -9.31 -4.35 -7.95
N PHE A 270 -9.06 -4.47 -6.64
CA PHE A 270 -9.93 -3.89 -5.61
C PHE A 270 -9.98 -2.37 -5.65
N GLY A 271 -11.17 -1.79 -5.72
CA GLY A 271 -11.39 -0.35 -5.58
C GLY A 271 -11.17 0.14 -4.15
N ALA A 272 -11.18 1.46 -3.94
CA ALA A 272 -11.03 2.07 -2.62
C ALA A 272 -12.02 1.50 -1.58
N LYS A 273 -13.26 1.24 -2.01
CA LYS A 273 -14.32 0.65 -1.18
C LYS A 273 -13.98 -0.77 -0.70
N GLN A 274 -13.54 -1.63 -1.63
CA GLN A 274 -13.13 -3.00 -1.32
C GLN A 274 -11.84 -3.04 -0.48
N ILE A 275 -10.91 -2.11 -0.73
CA ILE A 275 -9.69 -1.99 0.08
C ILE A 275 -10.05 -1.61 1.52
N LEU A 276 -10.94 -0.65 1.72
CA LEU A 276 -11.39 -0.24 3.06
C LEU A 276 -12.01 -1.42 3.82
N LEU A 277 -12.95 -2.15 3.21
CA LEU A 277 -13.55 -3.34 3.84
C LEU A 277 -12.52 -4.45 4.10
N SER A 278 -11.62 -4.69 3.15
CA SER A 278 -10.50 -5.61 3.34
C SER A 278 -9.64 -5.24 4.54
N VAL A 279 -9.36 -3.95 4.73
CA VAL A 279 -8.60 -3.46 5.88
C VAL A 279 -9.39 -3.63 7.17
N CYS A 280 -10.69 -3.38 7.17
CA CYS A 280 -11.53 -3.66 8.34
C CYS A 280 -11.43 -5.14 8.78
N ASP A 281 -11.33 -6.06 7.83
CA ASP A 281 -11.15 -7.50 8.08
C ASP A 281 -9.70 -7.93 8.42
N GLY A 282 -8.75 -6.99 8.51
CA GLY A 282 -7.36 -7.31 8.86
C GLY A 282 -6.42 -7.55 7.68
N TYR A 283 -6.82 -7.23 6.44
CA TYR A 283 -6.04 -7.51 5.24
C TYR A 283 -5.85 -6.27 4.36
N PHE A 284 -4.61 -5.95 4.00
CA PHE A 284 -4.36 -4.83 3.08
C PHE A 284 -4.49 -5.22 1.61
N LEU A 285 -5.11 -4.33 0.83
CA LEU A 285 -5.39 -4.41 -0.61
C LEU A 285 -6.42 -5.46 -1.03
N LYS A 286 -6.18 -6.75 -0.77
CA LYS A 286 -7.06 -7.85 -1.20
C LYS A 286 -7.29 -8.84 -0.08
N HIS A 287 -8.56 -9.08 0.23
CA HIS A 287 -8.97 -10.12 1.16
C HIS A 287 -8.75 -11.50 0.51
N PRO A 288 -8.26 -12.52 1.24
CA PRO A 288 -8.00 -13.84 0.67
C PRO A 288 -9.24 -14.51 0.06
N THR A 289 -10.41 -14.31 0.65
CA THR A 289 -11.64 -15.04 0.31
C THR A 289 -12.85 -14.15 -0.04
N LYS A 290 -12.82 -12.84 0.26
CA LYS A 290 -14.00 -11.97 0.16
C LYS A 290 -13.80 -10.94 -0.94
N THR A 291 -14.79 -10.78 -1.80
CA THR A 291 -14.79 -9.75 -2.87
C THR A 291 -15.59 -8.50 -2.47
N TYR A 292 -16.50 -8.63 -1.50
CA TYR A 292 -17.45 -7.59 -1.05
C TYR A 292 -18.40 -7.07 -2.14
N LEU A 293 -18.52 -7.79 -3.25
CA LEU A 293 -19.39 -7.44 -4.37
C LEU A 293 -20.66 -8.28 -4.43
N GLU A 294 -20.82 -9.20 -3.49
CA GLU A 294 -21.90 -10.16 -3.32
C GLU A 294 -22.53 -9.97 -1.95
#